data_AF-M5U7N4-F1
#
_entry.id   AF-M5U7N4-F1
#
_cell.length_a   1.000
_cell.length_b   1.000
_cell.length_c   1.000
_cell.angle_alpha   90.00
_cell.angle_beta   90.00
_cell.angle_gamma   90.00
#
_symmetry.space_group_name_H-M   'P 1'
#
loop_
_entity.id
_entity.type
_entity.pdbx_description
1 polymer ?
#
loop_
_entity_poly.entity_id
_entity_poly.type
_entity_poly.pdbx_seq_one_letter_code
_entity_poly.pdbx_strand_id
1 'polypeptide(L)'
;MTHYEFEPREKRGRNKLVGSWTETPATPVDLPLTVANLIQLLAIGGDAANATYTHQQIANWCERYYAQYYDDPSIQDETPDFDIANDVAAQWGLTLVNTYTLAELQSLDFTSVVLPLEWFANWLTRLRAADGRPPTAVELTEMVRISLWQDWDPIGINDCPEARDEYDSYVSGVCSLLQSGADSHMLGKHLAQIETKSMGLSSPSSHLDDVVLKLLAMVGR
;
A
#
# COMPACT_ATOMS: atom_id res chain seq x y z
N MET A 1 37.29 31.44 2.77
CA MET A 1 36.81 30.50 3.81
C MET A 1 35.46 31.02 4.28
N THR A 2 34.40 30.64 3.60
CA THR A 2 33.02 31.00 3.95
C THR A 2 32.52 29.96 4.94
N HIS A 3 32.36 30.37 6.20
CA HIS A 3 31.69 29.58 7.22
C HIS A 3 30.24 29.36 6.76
N TYR A 4 29.90 28.12 6.44
CA TYR A 4 28.51 27.70 6.26
C TYR A 4 28.00 27.27 7.63
N GLU A 5 27.11 28.08 8.19
CA GLU A 5 26.40 27.79 9.43
C GLU A 5 25.20 26.90 9.08
N PHE A 6 25.20 25.68 9.61
CA PHE A 6 24.11 24.72 9.40
C PHE A 6 22.89 25.19 10.18
N GLU A 7 21.91 25.77 9.49
CA GLU A 7 20.58 25.96 10.07
C GLU A 7 19.82 24.63 10.02
N PRO A 8 19.38 24.09 11.18
CA PRO A 8 18.60 22.86 11.20
C PRO A 8 17.27 23.13 10.48
N ARG A 9 17.05 22.43 9.37
CA ARG A 9 15.78 22.47 8.64
C ARG A 9 14.64 22.23 9.62
N GLU A 10 13.66 23.14 9.61
CA GLU A 10 12.45 23.01 10.42
C GLU A 10 11.82 21.63 10.20
N LYS A 11 11.55 20.95 11.32
CA LYS A 11 10.97 19.61 11.36
C LYS A 11 9.64 19.63 10.62
N ARG A 12 9.62 19.07 9.41
CA ARG A 12 8.44 18.92 8.56
C ARG A 12 7.34 18.23 9.39
N GLY A 13 6.32 19.00 9.79
CA GLY A 13 5.08 18.50 10.36
C GLY A 13 5.17 17.72 11.68
N ARG A 14 5.75 18.27 12.75
CA ARG A 14 5.38 17.74 14.10
C ARG A 14 3.94 18.13 14.39
N ASN A 15 3.03 17.15 14.35
CA ASN A 15 1.65 17.30 14.78
C ASN A 15 1.59 17.96 16.16
N LYS A 16 0.70 18.97 16.34
CA LYS A 16 0.59 19.78 17.57
C LYS A 16 0.27 18.98 18.83
N LEU A 17 -0.08 17.69 18.68
CA LEU A 17 -0.49 16.81 19.77
C LEU A 17 0.56 15.74 20.13
N VAL A 18 1.71 15.68 19.44
CA VAL A 18 2.78 14.70 19.74
C VAL A 18 3.20 14.83 21.21
N GLY A 19 3.09 13.73 21.97
CA GLY A 19 3.36 13.67 23.41
C GLY A 19 2.14 13.90 24.34
N SER A 20 0.94 14.10 23.77
CA SER A 20 -0.30 14.33 24.54
C SER A 20 -1.06 13.04 24.89
N TRP A 21 -0.60 11.90 24.36
CA TRP A 21 -1.03 10.54 24.70
C TRP A 21 0.20 9.61 24.70
N THR A 22 0.02 8.44 25.27
CA THR A 22 1.02 7.35 25.27
C THR A 22 0.33 6.12 24.71
N GLU A 23 0.90 5.52 23.67
CA GLU A 23 0.32 4.31 23.10
C GLU A 23 0.37 3.14 24.09
N THR A 24 -0.51 2.14 23.90
CA THR A 24 -0.48 0.91 24.71
C THR A 24 0.92 0.28 24.63
N PRO A 25 1.53 -0.12 25.76
CA PRO A 25 2.78 -0.87 25.74
C PRO A 25 2.59 -2.19 24.99
N ALA A 26 3.06 -2.24 23.75
CA ALA A 26 3.05 -3.44 22.93
C ALA A 26 4.43 -4.12 22.95
N THR A 27 4.46 -5.45 23.08
CA THR A 27 5.71 -6.20 22.92
C THR A 27 6.27 -5.92 21.53
N PRO A 28 7.50 -5.41 21.39
CA PRO A 28 8.07 -5.13 20.08
C PRO A 28 8.14 -6.40 19.23
N VAL A 29 7.88 -6.25 17.94
CA VAL A 29 8.12 -7.31 16.96
C VAL A 29 9.62 -7.60 16.92
N ASP A 30 10.00 -8.83 17.25
CA ASP A 30 11.39 -9.30 17.27
C ASP A 30 11.77 -9.96 15.93
N LEU A 31 11.77 -9.14 14.88
CA LEU A 31 12.23 -9.52 13.55
C LEU A 31 13.36 -8.57 13.11
N PRO A 32 14.46 -9.09 12.51
CA PRO A 32 15.53 -8.27 11.95
C PRO A 32 15.00 -7.20 10.98
N LEU A 33 15.54 -5.99 11.01
CA LEU A 33 15.13 -4.88 10.14
C LEU A 33 15.60 -5.11 8.69
N THR A 34 14.84 -5.90 7.94
CA THR A 34 15.14 -6.27 6.54
C THR A 34 13.90 -6.11 5.66
N VAL A 35 14.10 -5.87 4.36
CA VAL A 35 13.00 -5.78 3.38
C VAL A 35 12.13 -7.04 3.39
N ALA A 36 12.73 -8.22 3.56
CA ALA A 36 11.99 -9.49 3.64
C ALA A 36 11.01 -9.52 4.82
N ASN A 37 11.43 -9.01 5.98
CA ASN A 37 10.56 -8.95 7.16
C ASN A 37 9.54 -7.82 7.06
N LEU A 38 9.84 -6.72 6.35
CA LEU A 38 8.84 -5.71 6.00
C LEU A 38 7.72 -6.32 5.14
N ILE A 39 8.08 -7.06 4.08
CA ILE A 39 7.10 -7.79 3.24
C ILE A 39 6.26 -8.75 4.09
N GLN A 40 6.91 -9.52 4.98
CA GLN A 40 6.20 -10.44 5.86
C GLN A 40 5.20 -9.72 6.77
N LEU A 41 5.61 -8.61 7.40
CA LEU A 41 4.74 -7.87 8.32
C LEU A 41 3.57 -7.21 7.61
N LEU A 42 3.80 -6.66 6.42
CA LEU A 42 2.72 -6.08 5.63
C LEU A 42 1.72 -7.16 5.18
N ALA A 43 2.19 -8.36 4.84
CA ALA A 43 1.33 -9.50 4.51
C ALA A 43 0.48 -9.94 5.71
N ILE A 44 1.06 -9.95 6.91
CA ILE A 44 0.33 -10.27 8.15
C ILE A 44 -0.71 -9.19 8.47
N GLY A 45 -0.37 -7.91 8.32
CA GLY A 45 -1.30 -6.79 8.59
C GLY A 45 -2.46 -6.72 7.58
N GLY A 46 -2.26 -7.20 6.36
CA GLY A 46 -3.35 -7.31 5.37
C GLY A 46 -4.32 -8.48 5.63
N ASP A 47 -3.96 -9.44 6.49
CA ASP A 47 -4.77 -10.63 6.80
C ASP A 47 -5.33 -10.57 8.24
N ALA A 48 -6.45 -9.86 8.39
CA ALA A 48 -7.13 -9.72 9.68
C ALA A 48 -7.56 -11.06 10.31
N ALA A 49 -7.71 -12.14 9.53
CA ALA A 49 -8.11 -13.44 10.05
C ALA A 49 -6.95 -14.20 10.71
N ASN A 50 -5.70 -13.89 10.34
CA ASN A 50 -4.49 -14.58 10.84
C ASN A 50 -3.44 -13.62 11.43
N ALA A 51 -3.85 -12.40 11.77
CA ALA A 51 -2.97 -11.35 12.28
C ALA A 51 -2.25 -11.79 13.57
N THR A 52 -0.96 -12.09 13.44
CA THR A 52 -0.07 -12.45 14.58
C THR A 52 0.49 -11.21 15.27
N TYR A 53 0.44 -10.06 14.60
CA TYR A 53 0.85 -8.77 15.13
C TYR A 53 -0.25 -7.74 14.92
N THR A 54 -0.41 -6.85 15.89
CA THR A 54 -1.32 -5.71 15.81
C THR A 54 -0.79 -4.67 14.83
N HIS A 55 -1.66 -3.81 14.28
CA HIS A 55 -1.21 -2.76 13.37
C HIS A 55 -0.31 -1.75 14.07
N GLN A 56 -0.51 -1.52 15.38
CA GLN A 56 0.41 -0.78 16.23
C GLN A 56 1.82 -1.41 16.22
N GLN A 57 1.93 -2.72 16.43
CA GLN A 57 3.21 -3.42 16.43
C GLN A 57 3.92 -3.34 15.08
N ILE A 58 3.16 -3.43 13.98
CA ILE A 58 3.70 -3.30 12.62
C ILE A 58 4.19 -1.86 12.38
N ALA A 59 3.40 -0.83 12.75
CA ALA A 59 3.79 0.57 12.63
C ALA A 59 5.07 0.88 13.43
N ASN A 60 5.16 0.39 14.68
CA ASN A 60 6.33 0.56 15.53
C ASN A 60 7.57 -0.18 15.00
N TRP A 61 7.38 -1.31 14.30
CA TRP A 61 8.48 -1.96 13.59
C TRP A 61 8.93 -1.14 12.38
N CYS A 62 8.00 -0.59 11.61
CA CYS A 62 8.32 0.26 10.45
C CYS A 62 9.03 1.56 10.85
N GLU A 63 8.64 2.17 11.97
CA GLU A 63 9.35 3.32 12.55
C GLU A 63 10.82 2.99 12.83
N ARG A 64 11.08 1.86 13.50
CA ARG A 64 12.46 1.40 13.74
C ARG A 64 13.19 1.08 12.45
N TYR A 65 12.50 0.51 11.45
CA TYR A 65 13.08 0.18 10.16
C TYR A 65 13.60 1.42 9.45
N TYR A 66 12.77 2.44 9.23
CA TYR A 66 13.28 3.61 8.51
C TYR A 66 14.20 4.48 9.39
N ALA A 67 14.08 4.40 10.72
CA ALA A 67 14.96 5.13 11.61
C ALA A 67 16.43 4.68 11.53
N GLN A 68 16.71 3.46 11.04
CA GLN A 68 18.08 2.98 10.82
C GLN A 68 18.86 3.83 9.80
N TYR A 69 18.14 4.59 8.96
CA TYR A 69 18.73 5.41 7.90
C TYR A 69 18.94 6.87 8.32
N TYR A 70 18.40 7.32 9.46
CA TYR A 70 18.48 8.74 9.85
C TYR A 70 19.90 9.25 10.09
N ASP A 71 20.82 8.37 10.44
CA ASP A 71 22.23 8.70 10.67
C ASP A 71 23.12 8.46 9.44
N ASP A 72 22.57 7.95 8.33
CA ASP A 72 23.31 7.68 7.10
C ASP A 72 22.98 8.68 5.97
N PRO A 73 23.79 9.74 5.79
CA PRO A 73 23.55 10.75 4.76
C PRO A 73 23.77 10.25 3.33
N SER A 74 24.26 9.02 3.14
CA SER A 74 24.44 8.40 1.82
C SER A 74 23.21 7.66 1.32
N ILE A 75 22.26 7.34 2.21
CA ILE A 75 21.00 6.73 1.84
C ILE A 75 20.01 7.86 1.60
N GLN A 76 19.74 8.12 0.33
CA GLN A 76 18.67 9.03 -0.05
C GLN A 76 17.33 8.37 0.28
N ASP A 77 16.35 9.15 0.74
CA ASP A 77 14.92 8.80 0.90
C ASP A 77 14.30 8.42 -0.47
N GLU A 78 14.87 7.42 -1.14
CA GLU A 78 14.60 7.07 -2.54
C GLU A 78 14.42 5.56 -2.74
N THR A 79 14.70 4.72 -1.73
CA THR A 79 14.42 3.29 -1.86
C THR A 79 12.95 2.99 -1.54
N PRO A 80 12.25 2.19 -2.36
CA PRO A 80 10.82 1.93 -2.15
C PRO A 80 10.48 1.33 -0.79
N ASP A 81 11.36 0.53 -0.20
CA ASP A 81 11.19 -0.04 1.14
C ASP A 81 11.25 1.02 2.25
N PHE A 82 12.14 2.01 2.12
CA PHE A 82 12.21 3.15 3.03
C PHE A 82 10.91 3.96 2.97
N ASP A 83 10.49 4.35 1.76
CA ASP A 83 9.29 5.16 1.55
C ASP A 83 8.04 4.48 2.10
N ILE A 84 7.92 3.17 1.88
CA ILE A 84 6.77 2.39 2.35
C ILE A 84 6.79 2.24 3.88
N ALA A 85 7.93 1.92 4.49
CA ALA A 85 8.02 1.85 5.94
C ALA A 85 7.71 3.20 6.60
N ASN A 86 8.17 4.31 6.01
CA ASN A 86 7.84 5.65 6.48
C ASN A 86 6.35 5.96 6.37
N ASP A 87 5.74 5.64 5.21
CA ASP A 87 4.32 5.86 4.96
C ASP A 87 3.44 5.05 5.93
N VAL A 88 3.77 3.79 6.23
CA VAL A 88 3.04 2.98 7.23
C VAL A 88 3.01 3.66 8.60
N ALA A 89 4.17 4.12 9.09
CA ALA A 89 4.24 4.80 10.39
C ALA A 89 3.54 6.17 10.38
N ALA A 90 3.63 6.91 9.27
CA ALA A 90 2.94 8.17 9.10
C ALA A 90 1.41 7.98 9.08
N GLN A 91 0.91 7.01 8.31
CA GLN A 91 -0.51 6.68 8.22
C GLN A 91 -1.09 6.19 9.55
N TRP A 92 -0.30 5.46 10.34
CA TRP A 92 -0.69 5.12 11.72
C TRP A 92 -0.99 6.37 12.55
N GLY A 93 -0.01 7.28 12.65
CA GLY A 93 -0.18 8.53 13.41
C GLY A 93 -1.31 9.41 12.88
N LEU A 94 -1.45 9.51 11.55
CA LEU A 94 -2.53 10.26 10.90
C LEU A 94 -3.91 9.66 11.18
N THR A 95 -4.03 8.34 11.10
CA THR A 95 -5.30 7.64 11.38
C THR A 95 -5.75 7.92 12.81
N LEU A 96 -4.84 7.84 13.77
CA LEU A 96 -5.15 8.10 15.18
C LEU A 96 -5.71 9.51 15.40
N VAL A 97 -5.05 10.54 14.87
CA VAL A 97 -5.47 11.94 15.10
C VAL A 97 -6.68 12.35 14.27
N ASN A 98 -6.94 11.69 13.14
CA ASN A 98 -8.09 11.98 12.29
C ASN A 98 -9.35 11.23 12.73
N THR A 99 -9.20 10.11 13.44
CA THR A 99 -10.31 9.24 13.84
C THR A 99 -10.76 9.48 15.27
N TYR A 100 -9.82 9.75 16.19
CA TYR A 100 -10.10 9.84 17.62
C TYR A 100 -9.85 11.24 18.15
N THR A 101 -10.69 11.67 19.09
CA THR A 101 -10.45 12.85 19.91
C THR A 101 -9.30 12.61 20.89
N LEU A 102 -8.73 13.69 21.43
CA LEU A 102 -7.67 13.58 22.43
C LEU A 102 -8.08 12.77 23.68
N ALA A 103 -9.32 12.93 24.14
CA ALA A 103 -9.83 12.20 25.30
C ALA A 103 -9.96 10.69 25.02
N GLU A 104 -10.36 10.32 23.80
CA GLU A 104 -10.39 8.93 23.37
C GLU A 104 -8.97 8.37 23.27
N LEU A 105 -8.03 9.08 22.62
CA LEU A 105 -6.63 8.64 22.52
C LEU A 105 -5.96 8.39 23.88
N GLN A 106 -6.35 9.12 24.93
CA GLN A 106 -5.80 8.92 26.28
C GLN A 106 -6.30 7.66 26.99
N SER A 107 -7.38 7.04 26.50
CA SER A 107 -7.98 5.83 27.08
C SER A 107 -8.09 4.66 26.11
N LEU A 108 -7.71 4.87 24.85
CA LEU A 108 -7.78 3.90 23.77
C LEU A 108 -6.79 2.75 23.99
N ASP A 109 -7.24 1.53 23.72
CA ASP A 109 -6.33 0.41 23.53
C ASP A 109 -5.84 0.40 22.07
N PHE A 110 -4.63 0.92 21.87
CA PHE A 110 -4.00 1.04 20.55
C PHE A 110 -3.79 -0.33 19.87
N THR A 111 -3.71 -1.43 20.63
CA THR A 111 -3.57 -2.78 20.06
C THR A 111 -4.80 -3.24 19.27
N SER A 112 -5.95 -2.61 19.53
CA SER A 112 -7.23 -2.90 18.86
C SER A 112 -7.49 -2.05 17.61
N VAL A 113 -6.64 -1.06 17.33
CA VAL A 113 -6.83 -0.17 16.17
C VAL A 113 -6.40 -0.89 14.90
N VAL A 114 -7.30 -0.92 13.92
CA VAL A 114 -7.09 -1.55 12.62
C VAL A 114 -7.04 -0.47 11.55
N LEU A 115 -5.89 -0.35 10.90
CA LEU A 115 -5.73 0.41 9.65
C LEU A 115 -6.46 -0.29 8.48
N PRO A 116 -6.90 0.44 7.45
CA PRO A 116 -7.55 -0.16 6.28
C PRO A 116 -6.71 -1.26 5.62
N LEU A 117 -7.31 -2.43 5.37
CA LEU A 117 -6.60 -3.62 4.88
C LEU A 117 -6.09 -3.42 3.45
N GLU A 118 -6.78 -2.61 2.65
CA GLU A 118 -6.36 -2.23 1.30
C GLU A 118 -5.04 -1.44 1.28
N TRP A 119 -4.70 -0.73 2.35
CA TRP A 119 -3.43 -0.02 2.44
C TRP A 119 -2.26 -1.00 2.49
N PHE A 120 -2.39 -2.09 3.27
CA PHE A 120 -1.40 -3.17 3.30
C PHE A 120 -1.21 -3.83 1.94
N ALA A 121 -2.32 -4.10 1.25
CA ALA A 121 -2.28 -4.68 -0.08
C ALA A 121 -1.57 -3.73 -1.09
N ASN A 122 -1.82 -2.42 -0.99
CA ASN A 122 -1.15 -1.40 -1.79
C ASN A 122 0.35 -1.29 -1.49
N TRP A 123 0.73 -1.22 -0.22
CA TRP A 123 2.13 -1.18 0.21
C TRP A 123 2.91 -2.41 -0.26
N LEU A 124 2.35 -3.61 -0.10
CA LEU A 124 2.96 -4.85 -0.62
C LEU A 124 3.16 -4.81 -2.13
N THR A 125 2.17 -4.32 -2.87
CA THR A 125 2.23 -4.21 -4.33
C THR A 125 3.36 -3.29 -4.76
N ARG A 126 3.46 -2.11 -4.16
CA ARG A 126 4.54 -1.14 -4.44
C ARG A 126 5.91 -1.71 -4.09
N LEU A 127 6.04 -2.40 -2.97
CA LEU A 127 7.30 -3.00 -2.52
C LEU A 127 7.75 -4.15 -3.43
N ARG A 128 6.81 -4.99 -3.87
CA ARG A 128 7.10 -6.11 -4.77
C ARG A 128 7.42 -5.65 -6.19
N ALA A 129 6.78 -4.58 -6.67
CA ALA A 129 7.11 -4.00 -7.96
C ALA A 129 8.56 -3.47 -8.01
N ALA A 130 9.10 -3.00 -6.88
CA ALA A 130 10.48 -2.54 -6.78
C ALA A 130 11.54 -3.65 -6.84
N ASP A 131 11.19 -4.89 -6.48
CA ASP A 131 12.11 -6.04 -6.43
C ASP A 131 12.55 -6.50 -7.84
N GLY A 132 11.91 -6.02 -8.91
CA GLY A 132 12.26 -6.31 -10.31
C GLY A 132 12.10 -7.77 -10.73
N ARG A 133 11.85 -8.69 -9.78
CA ARG A 133 11.51 -10.09 -10.05
C ARG A 133 10.08 -10.18 -10.57
N PRO A 134 9.76 -11.19 -11.40
CA PRO A 134 8.39 -11.46 -11.76
C PRO A 134 7.56 -11.83 -10.52
N PRO A 135 6.31 -11.36 -10.42
CA PRO A 135 5.42 -11.73 -9.33
C PRO A 135 5.06 -13.21 -9.40
N THR A 136 4.86 -13.84 -8.24
CA THR A 136 4.22 -15.15 -8.16
C THR A 136 2.75 -15.05 -8.61
N ALA A 137 2.09 -16.19 -8.88
CA ALA A 137 0.69 -16.18 -9.30
C ALA A 137 -0.26 -15.53 -8.27
N VAL A 138 0.00 -15.73 -6.98
CA VAL A 138 -0.78 -15.11 -5.89
C VAL A 138 -0.53 -13.60 -5.84
N GLU A 139 0.73 -13.18 -5.97
CA GLU A 139 1.08 -11.75 -6.00
C GLU A 139 0.45 -11.06 -7.21
N LEU A 140 0.54 -11.66 -8.40
CA LEU A 140 -0.06 -11.12 -9.62
C LEU A 140 -1.58 -10.97 -9.45
N THR A 141 -2.24 -11.97 -8.86
CA THR A 141 -3.69 -11.94 -8.61
C THR A 141 -4.08 -10.72 -7.77
N GLU A 142 -3.36 -10.47 -6.68
CA GLU A 142 -3.66 -9.33 -5.80
C GLU A 142 -3.30 -7.98 -6.43
N MET A 143 -2.18 -7.89 -7.16
CA MET A 143 -1.80 -6.66 -7.88
C MET A 143 -2.84 -6.29 -8.95
N VAL A 144 -3.33 -7.28 -9.69
CA VAL A 144 -4.41 -7.10 -10.67
C VAL A 144 -5.70 -6.69 -9.96
N ARG A 145 -6.10 -7.39 -8.90
CA ARG A 145 -7.31 -7.06 -8.12
C ARG A 145 -7.32 -5.61 -7.66
N ILE A 146 -6.23 -5.14 -7.06
CA ILE A 146 -6.10 -3.75 -6.60
C ILE A 146 -6.18 -2.79 -7.77
N SER A 147 -5.52 -3.10 -8.89
CA SER A 147 -5.49 -2.17 -10.02
C SER A 147 -6.83 -2.05 -10.74
N LEU A 148 -7.59 -3.15 -10.82
CA LEU A 148 -8.96 -3.09 -11.31
C LEU A 148 -9.86 -2.26 -10.38
N TRP A 149 -9.67 -2.37 -9.06
CA TRP A 149 -10.46 -1.68 -8.04
C TRP A 149 -10.02 -0.25 -7.72
N GLN A 150 -8.84 0.21 -8.13
CA GLN A 150 -8.34 1.54 -7.74
C GLN A 150 -8.02 2.41 -8.93
N ASP A 151 -7.51 1.81 -10.01
CA ASP A 151 -7.07 2.56 -11.19
C ASP A 151 -8.04 2.43 -12.36
N TRP A 152 -8.67 1.26 -12.53
CA TRP A 152 -9.50 1.01 -13.70
C TRP A 152 -10.92 1.53 -13.57
N ASP A 153 -11.60 1.23 -12.48
CA ASP A 153 -12.99 1.61 -12.17
C ASP A 153 -13.72 2.55 -13.15
N PRO A 154 -14.22 1.99 -14.27
CA PRO A 154 -14.76 2.81 -15.35
C PRO A 154 -16.14 3.38 -15.03
N ILE A 155 -16.77 2.92 -13.95
CA ILE A 155 -18.09 3.35 -13.48
C ILE A 155 -18.05 4.14 -12.16
N GLY A 156 -16.88 4.31 -11.55
CA GLY A 156 -16.70 5.18 -10.39
C GLY A 156 -17.30 4.64 -9.09
N ILE A 157 -17.32 3.32 -8.90
CA ILE A 157 -17.93 2.68 -7.73
C ILE A 157 -16.95 2.19 -6.67
N ASN A 158 -15.66 2.55 -6.76
CA ASN A 158 -14.63 2.17 -5.79
C ASN A 158 -14.93 2.55 -4.33
N ASP A 159 -15.80 3.53 -4.11
CA ASP A 159 -16.23 3.96 -2.78
C ASP A 159 -17.36 3.09 -2.19
N CYS A 160 -17.82 2.06 -2.91
CA CYS A 160 -18.86 1.12 -2.49
C CYS A 160 -18.27 -0.28 -2.30
N PRO A 161 -17.78 -0.65 -1.09
CA PRO A 161 -17.13 -1.93 -0.83
C PRO A 161 -17.94 -3.16 -1.23
N GLU A 162 -19.27 -3.05 -1.24
CA GLU A 162 -20.21 -4.10 -1.62
C GLU A 162 -20.10 -4.51 -3.10
N ALA A 163 -19.55 -3.67 -3.96
CA ALA A 163 -19.38 -3.98 -5.39
C ALA A 163 -18.04 -4.64 -5.73
N ARG A 164 -17.20 -4.88 -4.71
CA ARG A 164 -15.86 -5.43 -4.88
C ARG A 164 -15.87 -6.89 -5.37
N ASP A 165 -16.88 -7.66 -4.98
CA ASP A 165 -17.03 -9.06 -5.40
C ASP A 165 -17.39 -9.20 -6.89
N GLU A 166 -18.10 -8.23 -7.47
CA GLU A 166 -18.34 -8.17 -8.91
C GLU A 166 -17.02 -7.96 -9.69
N TYR A 167 -16.15 -7.08 -9.20
CA TYR A 167 -14.85 -6.81 -9.81
C TYR A 167 -13.89 -8.00 -9.70
N ASP A 168 -13.97 -8.74 -8.59
CA ASP A 168 -13.18 -9.96 -8.37
C ASP A 168 -13.40 -11.01 -9.47
N SER A 169 -14.59 -11.04 -10.09
CA SER A 169 -14.91 -11.95 -11.20
C SER A 169 -14.05 -11.70 -12.46
N TYR A 170 -13.49 -10.50 -12.63
CA TYR A 170 -12.67 -10.14 -13.78
C TYR A 170 -11.18 -10.47 -13.59
N VAL A 171 -10.73 -10.59 -12.34
CA VAL A 171 -9.32 -10.75 -11.97
C VAL A 171 -8.70 -11.98 -12.64
N SER A 172 -9.40 -13.13 -12.64
CA SER A 172 -8.86 -14.37 -13.22
C SER A 172 -8.67 -14.30 -14.73
N GLY A 173 -9.56 -13.61 -15.44
CA GLY A 173 -9.46 -13.42 -16.90
C GLY A 173 -8.25 -12.56 -17.27
N VAL A 174 -8.06 -11.46 -16.55
CA VAL A 174 -6.91 -10.57 -16.71
C VAL A 174 -5.60 -11.28 -16.38
N CYS A 175 -5.53 -12.01 -15.25
CA CYS A 175 -4.35 -12.79 -14.88
C CYS A 175 -3.99 -13.82 -15.95
N SER A 176 -4.98 -14.53 -16.49
CA SER A 176 -4.76 -15.54 -17.54
C SER A 176 -4.14 -14.92 -18.79
N LEU A 177 -4.62 -13.75 -19.23
CA LEU A 177 -4.05 -13.03 -20.37
C LEU A 177 -2.63 -12.54 -20.11
N LEU A 178 -2.37 -12.00 -18.91
CA LEU A 178 -1.02 -11.55 -18.54
C LEU A 178 -0.03 -12.71 -18.53
N GLN A 179 -0.43 -13.85 -17.97
CA GLN A 179 0.40 -15.07 -17.92
C GLN A 179 0.60 -15.72 -19.28
N SER A 180 -0.38 -15.61 -20.19
CA SER A 180 -0.28 -16.15 -21.55
C SER A 180 0.53 -15.28 -22.51
N GLY A 181 1.07 -14.15 -22.05
CA GLY A 181 1.86 -13.26 -22.90
C GLY A 181 1.01 -12.36 -23.80
N ALA A 182 -0.23 -12.03 -23.44
CA ALA A 182 -1.08 -11.10 -24.20
C ALA A 182 -0.43 -9.72 -24.33
N ASP A 183 -0.47 -9.11 -25.52
CA ASP A 183 0.00 -7.76 -25.78
C ASP A 183 -1.03 -6.70 -25.36
N SER A 184 -0.66 -5.42 -25.49
CA SER A 184 -1.54 -4.28 -25.13
C SER A 184 -2.85 -4.29 -25.90
N HIS A 185 -2.84 -4.72 -27.17
CA HIS A 185 -4.05 -4.81 -27.97
C HIS A 185 -5.01 -5.88 -27.44
N MET A 186 -4.51 -7.09 -27.16
CA MET A 186 -5.31 -8.19 -26.63
C MET A 186 -5.88 -7.85 -25.25
N LEU A 187 -5.06 -7.31 -24.35
CA LEU A 187 -5.50 -6.95 -23.00
C LEU A 187 -6.49 -5.77 -23.02
N GLY A 188 -6.19 -4.71 -23.77
CA GLY A 188 -7.08 -3.56 -23.90
C GLY A 188 -8.42 -3.94 -24.53
N LYS A 189 -8.41 -4.81 -25.55
CA LYS A 189 -9.66 -5.35 -26.14
C LYS A 189 -10.47 -6.13 -25.10
N HIS A 190 -9.84 -6.90 -24.24
CA HIS A 190 -10.54 -7.66 -23.20
C HIS A 190 -11.22 -6.75 -22.18
N LEU A 191 -10.49 -5.77 -21.64
CA LEU A 191 -11.05 -4.81 -20.68
C LEU A 191 -12.16 -3.94 -21.31
N ALA A 192 -11.98 -3.46 -22.55
CA ALA A 192 -13.02 -2.76 -23.31
C ALA A 192 -14.28 -3.60 -23.53
N GLN A 193 -14.13 -4.92 -23.69
CA GLN A 193 -15.28 -5.84 -23.76
C GLN A 193 -16.00 -5.93 -22.42
N ILE A 194 -15.28 -5.95 -21.29
CA ILE A 194 -15.92 -5.96 -19.96
C ILE A 194 -16.70 -4.65 -19.75
N GLU A 195 -16.08 -3.49 -20.03
CA GLU A 195 -16.73 -2.18 -19.94
C GLU A 195 -18.04 -2.12 -20.75
N THR A 196 -18.01 -2.60 -21.99
CA THR A 196 -19.16 -2.45 -22.91
C THR A 196 -20.20 -3.58 -22.80
N LYS A 197 -19.79 -4.80 -22.44
CA LYS A 197 -20.68 -5.98 -22.43
C LYS A 197 -21.15 -6.36 -21.03
N SER A 198 -20.30 -6.22 -20.02
CA SER A 198 -20.64 -6.57 -18.65
C SER A 198 -21.16 -5.35 -17.90
N MET A 199 -20.47 -4.20 -17.99
CA MET A 199 -20.83 -2.97 -17.27
C MET A 199 -21.81 -2.08 -18.04
N GLY A 200 -21.99 -2.33 -19.35
CA GLY A 200 -22.99 -1.64 -20.18
C GLY A 200 -22.61 -0.23 -20.65
N LEU A 201 -21.31 0.11 -20.62
CA LEU A 201 -20.82 1.39 -21.14
C LEU A 201 -20.94 1.45 -22.67
N SER A 202 -21.22 2.65 -23.19
CA SER A 202 -21.38 2.87 -24.64
C SER A 202 -20.05 2.86 -25.40
N SER A 203 -18.96 3.17 -24.71
CA SER A 203 -17.60 3.17 -25.23
C SER A 203 -16.62 2.89 -24.10
N PRO A 204 -15.38 2.49 -24.41
CA PRO A 204 -14.36 2.29 -23.39
C PRO A 204 -14.02 3.56 -22.62
N SER A 205 -13.53 3.39 -21.38
CA SER A 205 -13.08 4.49 -20.53
C SER A 205 -11.83 5.18 -21.10
N SER A 206 -11.67 6.48 -20.83
CA SER A 206 -10.57 7.28 -21.42
C SER A 206 -9.19 6.92 -20.89
N HIS A 207 -9.11 6.35 -19.69
CA HIS A 207 -7.88 5.93 -19.02
C HIS A 207 -7.58 4.44 -19.20
N LEU A 208 -8.35 3.74 -20.04
CA LEU A 208 -8.16 2.30 -20.27
C LEU A 208 -6.72 1.96 -20.71
N ASP A 209 -6.13 2.77 -21.60
CA ASP A 209 -4.77 2.53 -22.10
C ASP A 209 -3.73 2.64 -20.97
N ASP A 210 -3.90 3.58 -20.04
CA ASP A 210 -2.99 3.75 -18.89
C ASP A 210 -3.06 2.53 -17.96
N VAL A 211 -4.26 2.00 -17.74
CA VAL A 211 -4.50 0.78 -16.95
C VAL A 211 -3.86 -0.42 -17.63
N VAL A 212 -4.00 -0.57 -18.96
CA VAL A 212 -3.38 -1.65 -19.74
C VAL A 212 -1.86 -1.61 -19.60
N LEU A 213 -1.25 -0.43 -19.75
CA LEU A 213 0.19 -0.26 -19.58
C LEU A 213 0.64 -0.63 -18.17
N LYS A 214 -0.11 -0.20 -17.14
CA LYS A 214 0.18 -0.55 -15.75
C LYS A 214 0.14 -2.05 -15.52
N LEU A 215 -0.87 -2.75 -16.04
CA LEU A 215 -1.04 -4.20 -15.90
C LEU A 215 0.07 -4.99 -16.62
N LEU A 216 0.50 -4.55 -17.81
CA LEU A 216 1.60 -5.18 -18.54
C LEU A 216 2.94 -5.01 -17.81
N ALA A 217 3.18 -3.84 -17.24
CA ALA A 217 4.40 -3.56 -16.48
C ALA A 217 4.59 -4.52 -15.29
N MET A 218 3.50 -5.03 -14.68
CA MET A 218 3.55 -6.00 -13.58
C MET A 218 4.22 -7.32 -13.96
N VAL A 219 4.21 -7.67 -15.25
CA VAL A 219 4.83 -8.88 -15.79
C VAL A 219 6.06 -8.57 -16.65
N GLY A 220 6.62 -7.35 -16.49
CA GLY A 220 7.85 -6.92 -17.14
C GLY A 220 7.70 -6.66 -18.64
N ARG A 221 6.53 -6.18 -19.09
CA ARG A 221 6.21 -5.96 -20.50
C ARG A 221 5.67 -4.56 -20.77
#